data_AF-A0A0T6UTH0-F1
#
_entry.id   AF-A0A0T6UTH0-F1
#
_cell.length_a   1.000
_cell.length_b   1.000
_cell.length_c   1.000
_cell.angle_alpha   90.00
_cell.angle_beta   90.00
_cell.angle_gamma   90.00
#
_symmetry.space_group_name_H-M   'P 1'
#
loop_
_entity.id
_entity.type
_entity.pdbx_description
1 polymer ?
#
loop_
_entity_poly.entity_id
_entity_poly.type
_entity_poly.pdbx_seq_one_letter_code
_entity_poly.pdbx_strand_id
1 'polypeptide(L)'
;MRCWRSAGSVLLLGLLAGCASERMNTTTYSSPIRTQSAACQLYAQAWVEHFRASVAVREGRHGDSALHKQAQARARLDQQQIDEDCYKPYCLIQPKAEGRLDTYCGYKVPDTSGQELYRWIPWTDLN
;
A
#
# COMPACT_ATOMS: atom_id res chain seq x y z
N MET A 1 -55.67 42.79 22.74
CA MET A 1 -54.53 43.71 22.93
C MET A 1 -53.45 42.99 23.73
N ARG A 2 -52.17 43.13 23.33
CA ARG A 2 -50.92 42.72 24.02
C ARG A 2 -50.71 41.20 24.15
N CYS A 3 -49.84 40.50 23.42
CA CYS A 3 -48.42 40.69 23.03
C CYS A 3 -47.44 40.93 24.19
N TRP A 4 -46.71 39.88 24.58
CA TRP A 4 -45.23 39.77 24.56
C TRP A 4 -44.81 38.38 25.11
N ARG A 5 -44.10 37.50 24.38
CA ARG A 5 -42.70 37.55 23.88
C ARG A 5 -41.72 37.67 25.06
N SER A 6 -40.98 36.64 25.44
CA SER A 6 -39.61 36.29 24.96
C SER A 6 -38.91 35.66 26.18
N ALA A 7 -37.88 34.82 26.15
CA ALA A 7 -37.06 34.17 25.13
C ALA A 7 -36.22 33.09 25.87
N GLY A 8 -35.68 32.13 25.13
CA GLY A 8 -34.77 31.10 25.61
C GLY A 8 -34.79 29.91 24.66
N SER A 9 -34.35 30.09 23.41
CA SER A 9 -32.98 29.79 22.98
C SER A 9 -32.60 28.34 23.23
N VAL A 10 -32.59 27.51 22.18
CA VAL A 10 -31.37 26.91 21.61
C VAL A 10 -31.71 26.41 20.21
N LEU A 11 -31.00 26.97 19.23
CA LEU A 11 -30.93 26.53 17.84
C LEU A 11 -30.33 25.13 17.78
N LEU A 12 -31.12 24.14 17.37
CA LEU A 12 -30.59 22.85 16.89
C LEU A 12 -30.32 22.99 15.39
N LEU A 13 -29.12 23.48 15.07
CA LEU A 13 -28.52 23.41 13.74
C LEU A 13 -28.19 21.95 13.43
N GLY A 14 -29.18 21.23 12.90
CA GLY A 14 -28.99 19.92 12.27
C GLY A 14 -28.40 20.09 10.87
N LEU A 15 -27.14 20.52 10.77
CA LEU A 15 -26.34 20.35 9.57
C LEU A 15 -25.84 18.90 9.55
N LEU A 16 -26.68 18.00 9.02
CA LEU A 16 -26.23 16.69 8.57
C LEU A 16 -25.33 16.93 7.35
N ALA A 17 -24.04 17.13 7.61
CA ALA A 17 -23.01 17.12 6.60
C ALA A 17 -23.07 15.76 5.90
N GLY A 18 -23.40 15.79 4.60
CA GLY A 18 -23.39 14.61 3.77
C GLY A 18 -22.00 14.00 3.76
N CYS A 19 -21.90 12.72 4.13
CA CYS A 19 -20.83 11.88 3.62
C CYS A 19 -21.07 11.77 2.12
N ALA A 20 -20.50 12.67 1.34
CA ALA A 20 -20.30 12.45 -0.08
C ALA A 20 -19.40 11.20 -0.17
N SER A 21 -20.01 10.05 -0.41
CA SER A 21 -19.30 8.93 -1.00
C SER A 21 -18.87 9.40 -2.37
N GLU A 22 -17.67 9.97 -2.45
CA GLU A 22 -16.95 10.05 -3.70
C GLU A 22 -16.88 8.63 -4.23
N ARG A 23 -17.70 8.35 -5.25
CA ARG A 23 -17.56 7.15 -6.05
C ARG A 23 -16.17 7.25 -6.62
N MET A 24 -15.25 6.53 -5.99
CA MET A 24 -13.91 6.32 -6.47
C MET A 24 -14.07 5.77 -7.88
N ASN A 25 -13.89 6.64 -8.87
CA ASN A 25 -13.83 6.25 -10.26
C ASN A 25 -12.64 5.30 -10.30
N THR A 26 -12.91 4.00 -10.34
CA THR A 26 -11.90 2.97 -10.56
C THR A 26 -11.47 3.08 -12.01
N THR A 27 -10.76 4.14 -12.34
CA THR A 27 -9.88 4.12 -13.50
C THR A 27 -8.86 3.04 -13.15
N THR A 28 -8.93 1.93 -13.87
CA THR A 28 -7.99 0.81 -13.74
C THR A 28 -6.61 1.32 -14.16
N TYR A 29 -5.86 1.90 -13.22
CA TYR A 29 -4.52 2.41 -13.50
C TYR A 29 -3.56 1.23 -13.60
N SER A 30 -2.96 1.09 -14.78
CA SER A 30 -1.92 0.10 -15.06
C SER A 30 -0.68 0.40 -14.22
N SER A 31 -0.21 -0.59 -13.47
CA SER A 31 1.02 -0.48 -12.71
C SER A 31 2.26 -0.35 -13.58
N PRO A 32 3.26 0.45 -13.16
CA PRO A 32 4.49 0.65 -13.92
C PRO A 32 5.31 -0.63 -14.13
N ILE A 33 5.05 -1.70 -13.37
CA ILE A 33 5.73 -2.99 -13.61
C ILE A 33 5.18 -3.73 -14.84
N ARG A 34 3.89 -3.54 -15.17
CA ARG A 34 3.25 -4.23 -16.30
C ARG A 34 3.79 -3.76 -17.66
N THR A 35 4.38 -2.57 -17.70
CA THR A 35 5.00 -1.99 -18.90
C THR A 35 6.49 -2.27 -19.02
N GLN A 36 7.11 -2.89 -18.01
CA GLN A 36 8.54 -3.25 -18.03
C GLN A 36 8.77 -4.62 -18.67
N SER A 37 10.04 -4.91 -19.00
CA SER A 37 10.46 -6.20 -19.54
C SER A 37 10.07 -7.36 -18.61
N ALA A 38 9.90 -8.56 -19.17
CA ALA A 38 9.62 -9.76 -18.37
C ALA A 38 10.70 -10.01 -17.31
N ALA A 39 11.96 -9.69 -17.63
CA ALA A 39 13.07 -9.78 -16.69
C ALA A 39 12.89 -8.84 -15.49
N CYS A 40 12.50 -7.58 -15.73
CA CYS A 40 12.20 -6.65 -14.64
C CYS A 40 10.99 -7.06 -13.80
N GLN A 41 9.97 -7.66 -14.43
CA GLN A 41 8.82 -8.20 -13.70
C GLN A 41 9.23 -9.34 -12.75
N LEU A 42 10.07 -10.28 -13.23
CA LEU A 42 10.60 -11.37 -12.41
C LEU A 42 11.50 -10.84 -11.29
N TYR A 43 12.35 -9.86 -11.58
CA TYR A 43 13.19 -9.21 -10.57
C TYR A 43 12.34 -8.52 -9.49
N ALA A 44 11.31 -7.76 -9.87
CA ALA A 44 10.42 -7.08 -8.92
C ALA A 44 9.65 -8.08 -8.04
N GLN A 45 9.19 -9.20 -8.60
CA GLN A 45 8.57 -10.27 -7.84
C GLN A 45 9.57 -10.88 -6.83
N ALA A 46 10.78 -11.23 -7.28
CA ALA A 46 11.81 -11.78 -6.41
C ALA A 46 12.22 -10.81 -5.29
N TRP A 47 12.24 -9.51 -5.58
CA TRP A 47 12.48 -8.44 -4.61
C TRP A 47 11.41 -8.40 -3.51
N VAL A 48 10.13 -8.43 -3.88
CA VAL A 48 9.01 -8.45 -2.92
C VAL A 48 9.01 -9.72 -2.08
N GLU A 49 9.25 -10.89 -2.70
CA GLU A 49 9.35 -12.17 -2.00
C GLU A 49 10.50 -12.17 -0.98
N HIS A 50 11.68 -11.69 -1.38
CA HIS A 50 12.84 -11.56 -0.50
C HIS A 50 12.57 -10.66 0.70
N PHE A 51 11.93 -9.51 0.46
CA PHE A 51 11.58 -8.58 1.53
C PHE A 51 10.62 -9.23 2.54
N ARG A 52 9.54 -9.84 2.06
CA ARG A 52 8.55 -10.52 2.92
C ARG A 52 9.17 -11.65 3.74
N ALA A 53 10.00 -12.48 3.11
CA ALA A 53 10.70 -13.56 3.82
C ALA A 53 11.66 -13.01 4.88
N SER A 54 12.36 -11.91 4.60
CA SER A 54 13.25 -11.26 5.58
C SER A 54 12.51 -10.67 6.77
N VAL A 55 11.31 -10.13 6.56
CA VAL A 55 10.46 -9.65 7.66
C VAL A 55 9.90 -10.81 8.49
N ALA A 56 9.52 -11.92 7.85
CA ALA A 56 9.05 -13.11 8.55
C ALA A 56 10.11 -13.71 9.50
N VAL A 57 11.40 -13.67 9.12
CA VAL A 57 12.50 -14.04 10.02
C VAL A 57 12.60 -13.08 11.21
N ARG A 58 12.45 -11.77 10.97
CA ARG A 58 12.46 -10.76 12.04
C ARG A 58 11.29 -10.87 13.01
N GLU A 59 10.13 -11.34 12.55
CA GLU A 59 8.98 -11.62 13.43
C GLU A 59 9.27 -12.80 14.38
N GLY A 60 10.23 -13.68 14.06
CA GLY A 60 10.75 -14.73 14.95
C GLY A 60 9.80 -15.91 15.22
N ARG A 61 8.55 -15.85 14.75
CA ARG A 61 7.50 -16.86 15.05
C ARG A 61 7.57 -18.12 14.19
N HIS A 62 8.34 -18.10 13.10
CA HIS A 62 8.33 -19.14 12.07
C HIS A 62 9.53 -20.10 12.14
N GLY A 63 10.46 -19.90 13.09
CA GLY A 63 11.60 -20.79 13.33
C GLY A 63 12.44 -21.09 12.08
N ASP A 64 12.95 -22.32 11.99
CA ASP A 64 13.82 -22.78 10.89
C ASP A 64 13.14 -22.71 9.51
N SER A 65 11.81 -22.84 9.45
CA SER A 65 11.06 -22.70 8.19
C SER A 65 11.18 -21.30 7.59
N ALA A 66 11.23 -20.27 8.45
CA ALA A 66 11.41 -18.88 8.04
C ALA A 66 12.80 -18.66 7.41
N LEU A 67 13.83 -19.21 8.05
CA LEU A 67 15.22 -19.11 7.61
C LEU A 67 15.40 -19.80 6.26
N HIS A 68 14.82 -20.98 6.08
CA HIS A 68 14.87 -21.70 4.81
C HIS A 68 14.19 -20.90 3.68
N LYS A 69 13.00 -20.36 3.93
CA LYS A 69 12.28 -19.51 2.96
C LYS A 69 13.06 -18.24 2.63
N GLN A 70 13.72 -17.62 3.61
CA GLN A 70 14.56 -16.45 3.38
C GLN A 70 15.77 -16.78 2.50
N ALA A 71 16.43 -17.92 2.75
CA ALA A 71 17.56 -18.37 1.94
C ALA A 71 17.14 -18.63 0.49
N GLN A 72 16.01 -19.31 0.27
CA GLN A 72 15.45 -19.53 -1.06
C GLN A 72 15.09 -18.21 -1.77
N ALA A 73 14.42 -17.29 -1.08
CA ALA A 73 14.03 -16.01 -1.65
C ALA A 73 15.23 -15.12 -1.99
N ARG A 74 16.30 -15.18 -1.17
CA ARG A 74 17.59 -14.53 -1.48
C ARG A 74 18.22 -15.12 -2.73
N ALA A 75 18.36 -16.44 -2.81
CA ALA A 75 18.95 -17.09 -3.97
C ALA A 75 18.17 -16.77 -5.27
N ARG A 76 16.84 -16.73 -5.19
CA ARG A 76 15.99 -16.31 -6.32
C ARG A 76 16.25 -14.84 -6.70
N LEU A 77 16.32 -13.93 -5.73
CA LEU A 77 16.63 -12.53 -6.00
C LEU A 77 17.99 -12.38 -6.69
N ASP A 78 19.02 -13.08 -6.21
CA ASP A 78 20.36 -13.05 -6.77
C ASP A 78 20.37 -13.58 -8.22
N GLN A 79 19.59 -14.64 -8.52
CA GLN A 79 19.45 -15.18 -9.88
C GLN A 79 18.72 -14.25 -10.84
N GLN A 80 17.76 -13.45 -10.33
CA GLN A 80 16.98 -12.51 -11.14
C GLN A 80 17.61 -11.11 -11.15
N GLN A 81 18.72 -10.89 -10.45
CA GLN A 81 19.39 -9.61 -10.44
C GLN A 81 20.03 -9.38 -11.80
N ILE A 82 19.46 -8.44 -12.54
CA ILE A 82 19.95 -8.02 -13.85
C ILE A 82 20.60 -6.64 -13.76
N ASP A 83 21.56 -6.39 -14.65
CA ASP A 83 22.22 -5.09 -14.83
C ASP A 83 21.35 -4.18 -15.72
N GLU A 84 20.07 -4.07 -15.38
CA GLU A 84 19.12 -3.14 -15.98
C GLU A 84 18.53 -2.24 -14.88
N ASP A 85 18.17 -1.01 -15.25
CA ASP A 85 17.51 -0.04 -14.36
C ASP A 85 16.03 -0.40 -14.12
N CYS A 86 15.77 -1.62 -13.64
CA CYS A 86 14.42 -2.06 -13.29
C CYS A 86 13.84 -1.23 -12.16
N TYR A 87 12.60 -0.77 -12.34
CA TYR A 87 11.88 -0.02 -11.33
C TYR A 87 11.37 -0.94 -10.22
N LYS A 88 12.01 -0.84 -9.05
CA LYS A 88 11.70 -1.66 -7.86
C LYS A 88 10.50 -1.10 -7.09
N PRO A 89 9.60 -1.96 -6.59
CA PRO A 89 8.53 -1.50 -5.73
C PRO A 89 9.10 -1.04 -4.38
N TYR A 90 8.47 -0.03 -3.81
CA TYR A 90 8.72 0.39 -2.43
C TYR A 90 8.11 -0.64 -1.49
N CYS A 91 8.90 -1.14 -0.54
CA CYS A 91 8.45 -2.06 0.49
C CYS A 91 8.71 -1.46 1.88
N LEU A 92 7.69 -1.54 2.74
CA LEU A 92 7.65 -0.92 4.06
C LEU A 92 7.25 -1.98 5.09
N ILE A 93 7.78 -1.87 6.31
CA ILE A 93 7.33 -2.64 7.46
C ILE A 93 6.39 -1.77 8.27
N GLN A 94 5.17 -2.26 8.53
CA GLN A 94 4.24 -1.61 9.45
C GLN A 94 4.14 -2.45 10.73
N PRO A 95 4.50 -1.88 11.89
CA PRO A 95 4.19 -2.51 13.17
C PRO A 95 2.68 -2.60 13.37
N LYS A 96 2.19 -3.77 13.79
CA LYS A 96 0.82 -4.00 14.23
C LYS A 96 0.75 -4.07 15.76
N ALA A 97 -0.47 -3.99 16.28
CA ALA A 97 -0.76 -4.36 17.66
C ALA A 97 -0.20 -5.77 17.97
N GLU A 98 0.12 -6.03 19.24
CA GLU A 98 0.67 -7.33 19.70
C GLU A 98 2.09 -7.66 19.18
N GLY A 99 2.86 -6.64 18.75
CA GLY A 99 4.25 -6.81 18.34
C GLY A 99 4.42 -7.58 17.02
N ARG A 100 3.38 -7.60 16.18
CA ARG A 100 3.43 -8.23 14.85
C ARG A 100 3.99 -7.27 13.81
N LEU A 101 4.63 -7.82 12.78
CA LEU A 101 5.10 -7.05 11.63
C LEU A 101 4.22 -7.38 10.43
N ASP A 102 3.84 -6.36 9.68
CA ASP A 102 3.20 -6.50 8.38
C ASP A 102 4.04 -5.82 7.30
N THR A 103 3.84 -6.25 6.06
CA THR A 103 4.62 -5.75 4.93
C THR A 103 3.72 -5.16 3.87
N TYR A 104 4.01 -3.92 3.47
CA TYR A 104 3.30 -3.21 2.42
C TYR A 104 4.28 -2.93 1.30
N CYS A 105 4.02 -3.52 0.13
CA CYS A 105 4.79 -3.27 -1.08
C CYS A 105 3.90 -2.64 -2.15
N GLY A 106 4.47 -1.80 -3.01
CA GLY A 106 3.74 -1.13 -4.07
C GLY A 106 4.56 -0.06 -4.77
N TYR A 107 3.90 0.70 -5.65
CA TYR A 107 4.52 1.77 -6.41
C TYR A 107 3.93 3.12 -6.06
N LYS A 108 4.80 4.14 -5.98
CA LYS A 108 4.40 5.54 -5.97
C LYS A 108 4.45 6.04 -7.40
N VAL A 109 3.30 6.39 -7.96
CA VAL A 109 3.21 6.91 -9.34
C VAL A 109 2.75 8.36 -9.31
N PRO A 110 3.23 9.25 -10.21
CA PRO A 110 2.71 10.61 -10.31
C PRO A 110 1.20 10.60 -10.50
N ASP A 111 0.48 11.46 -9.77
CA ASP A 111 -0.97 11.57 -9.95
C ASP A 111 -1.28 12.51 -11.13
N THR A 112 -1.88 11.95 -12.17
CA THR A 112 -2.26 12.68 -13.39
C THR A 112 -3.50 13.55 -13.22
N SER A 113 -4.26 13.38 -12.13
CA SER A 113 -5.43 14.21 -11.82
C SER A 113 -5.08 15.56 -11.19
N GLY A 114 -3.84 15.73 -10.74
CA GLY A 114 -3.36 16.95 -10.07
C GLY A 114 -3.90 17.16 -8.64
N GLN A 115 -4.65 16.20 -8.09
CA GLN A 115 -5.18 16.29 -6.71
C GLN A 115 -4.11 16.00 -5.65
N GLU A 116 -3.15 15.14 -5.99
CA GLU A 116 -2.04 14.73 -5.13
C GLU A 116 -0.73 14.78 -5.92
N LEU A 117 0.42 14.75 -5.23
CA LEU A 117 1.72 14.62 -5.91
C LEU A 117 1.95 13.20 -6.43
N TYR A 118 1.57 12.20 -5.62
CA TYR A 118 1.75 10.79 -5.93
C TYR A 118 0.56 9.98 -5.46
N ARG A 119 0.27 8.92 -6.21
CA ARG A 119 -0.68 7.87 -5.85
C ARG A 119 0.04 6.59 -5.51
N TRP A 120 -0.49 5.85 -4.54
CA TRP A 120 -0.02 4.51 -4.21
C TRP A 120 -0.78 3.45 -5.00
N ILE A 121 -0.05 2.55 -5.66
CA ILE A 121 -0.60 1.34 -6.28
C ILE A 121 -0.05 0.13 -5.50
N PRO A 122 -0.88 -0.61 -4.74
CA PRO A 122 -0.41 -1.72 -3.94
C PRO A 122 0.02 -2.91 -4.81
N TRP A 123 1.03 -3.65 -4.35
CA TRP A 123 1.56 -4.83 -5.06
C TRP A 123 0.54 -5.94 -5.25
N THR A 124 -0.43 -6.08 -4.33
CA THR A 124 -1.50 -7.07 -4.40
C THR A 124 -2.35 -6.97 -5.66
N ASP A 125 -2.44 -5.77 -6.24
CA ASP A 125 -3.29 -5.51 -7.40
C ASP A 125 -2.53 -5.80 -8.72
N LEU A 126 -1.29 -6.28 -8.61
CA LEU A 126 -0.34 -6.45 -9.71
C LEU A 126 -0.06 -7.90 -10.06
N ASN A 127 -0.41 -8.82 -9.16
CA ASN A 127 -0.17 -10.26 -9.27
C ASN A 127 -1.48 -11.02 -9.36
#